data_AF-A0A328FC24-F1
#
_entry.id   AF-A0A328FC24-F1
#
_cell.length_a   1.000
_cell.length_b   1.000
_cell.length_c   1.000
_cell.angle_alpha   90.00
_cell.angle_beta   90.00
_cell.angle_gamma   90.00
#
_symmetry.space_group_name_H-M   'P 1'
#
loop_
_entity.id
_entity.type
_entity.pdbx_description
1 polymer ?
#
loop_
_entity_poly.entity_id
_entity_poly.type
_entity_poly.pdbx_seq_one_letter_code
_entity_poly.pdbx_strand_id
1 'polypeptide(L)'
;MKKKIKRKIIVNPKLQLGWAFFVAMLQLPGIVITGFAMSWFYLIYLDNNLIVSCNTRVLVVLTVLCLFLITGVIVFIARRTTTIAGPLKKLQTLMSEMARGRVPEKPITFRKGDWFSELEKDLNAISQSMNQANQVRTHTRQTLERFKEDMETGQEIQGEAYIQTIDNLIKEL
;
A
#
# COMPACT_ATOMS: atom_id res chain seq x y z
N MET A 1 -5.16 27.38 -16.80
CA MET A 1 -3.93 26.68 -16.38
C MET A 1 -4.25 25.68 -15.26
N LYS A 2 -4.06 24.37 -15.48
CA LYS A 2 -4.26 23.34 -14.41
C LYS A 2 -3.15 23.50 -13.35
N LYS A 3 -3.53 23.80 -12.10
CA LYS A 3 -2.61 23.84 -10.95
C LYS A 3 -1.92 22.48 -10.82
N LYS A 4 -0.61 22.43 -11.08
CA LYS A 4 0.22 21.23 -10.78
C LYS A 4 0.25 21.06 -9.27
N ILE A 5 -0.58 20.18 -8.74
CA ILE A 5 -0.54 19.79 -7.32
C ILE A 5 0.88 19.27 -7.03
N LYS A 6 1.64 20.01 -6.21
CA LYS A 6 2.98 19.61 -5.77
C LYS A 6 2.83 18.33 -4.97
N ARG A 7 3.33 17.23 -5.53
CA ARG A 7 3.18 15.88 -4.97
C ARG A 7 4.07 15.74 -3.74
N LYS A 8 3.49 15.29 -2.63
CA LYS A 8 4.24 15.02 -1.40
C LYS A 8 5.02 13.71 -1.58
N ILE A 9 6.34 13.80 -1.62
CA ILE A 9 7.25 12.65 -1.78
C ILE A 9 7.22 11.75 -0.54
N ILE A 10 6.86 12.30 0.62
CA ILE A 10 6.80 11.57 1.89
C ILE A 10 5.34 11.30 2.24
N VAL A 11 4.88 10.07 1.99
CA VAL A 11 3.50 9.63 2.27
C VAL A 11 3.40 8.98 3.65
N ASN A 12 4.43 8.19 4.02
CA ASN A 12 4.53 7.57 5.34
C ASN A 12 6.00 7.60 5.81
N PRO A 13 6.39 8.61 6.60
CA PRO A 13 7.78 8.77 7.03
C PRO A 13 8.26 7.60 7.89
N LYS A 14 7.39 7.00 8.71
CA LYS A 14 7.77 5.86 9.56
C LYS A 14 8.22 4.65 8.73
N LEU A 15 7.44 4.30 7.71
CA LEU A 15 7.76 3.18 6.82
C LEU A 15 8.98 3.50 5.93
N GLN A 16 9.03 4.71 5.36
CA GLN A 16 10.13 5.12 4.48
C GLN A 16 11.46 5.23 5.22
N LEU A 17 11.46 5.78 6.44
CA LEU A 17 12.65 5.88 7.28
C LEU A 17 13.10 4.49 7.75
N GLY A 18 12.16 3.60 8.11
CA GLY A 18 12.46 2.22 8.46
C GLY A 18 13.16 1.46 7.32
N TRP A 19 12.64 1.57 6.10
CA TRP A 19 13.29 0.97 4.92
C TRP A 19 14.63 1.62 4.57
N ALA A 20 14.71 2.95 4.62
CA ALA A 20 15.97 3.65 4.38
C ALA A 20 17.04 3.24 5.40
N PHE A 21 16.67 3.12 6.67
CA PHE A 21 17.55 2.65 7.74
C PHE A 21 17.98 1.20 7.51
N PHE A 22 17.06 0.30 7.19
CA PHE A 22 17.35 -1.10 6.89
C PHE A 22 18.36 -1.24 5.74
N VAL A 23 18.15 -0.49 4.65
CA VAL A 23 19.07 -0.50 3.51
C VAL A 23 20.42 0.10 3.89
N ALA A 24 20.45 1.20 4.63
CA ALA A 24 21.70 1.80 5.08
C ALA A 24 22.49 0.82 5.97
N MET A 25 21.80 0.11 6.87
CA MET A 25 22.39 -0.92 7.70
C MET A 25 22.94 -2.08 6.86
N LEU A 26 22.21 -2.50 5.83
CA LEU A 26 22.64 -3.56 4.90
C LEU A 26 23.89 -3.17 4.09
N GLN A 27 24.11 -1.87 3.84
CA GLN A 27 25.29 -1.40 3.13
C GLN A 27 26.57 -1.41 3.99
N LEU A 28 26.47 -1.27 5.31
CA LEU A 28 27.65 -1.23 6.19
C LEU A 28 28.51 -2.49 6.09
N PRO A 29 27.97 -3.73 6.16
CA PRO A 29 28.74 -4.94 5.90
C PRO A 29 29.40 -4.94 4.52
N GLY A 30 28.70 -4.47 3.48
CA GLY A 30 29.23 -4.38 2.13
C GLY A 30 30.47 -3.47 2.05
N ILE A 31 30.44 -2.32 2.71
CA ILE A 31 31.58 -1.40 2.79
C ILE A 31 32.75 -2.05 3.54
N VAL A 32 32.49 -2.71 4.67
CA VAL A 32 33.53 -3.39 5.47
C VAL A 32 34.17 -4.54 4.68
N ILE A 33 33.37 -5.39 4.04
CA ILE A 33 33.85 -6.50 3.22
C ILE A 33 34.68 -5.97 2.04
N THR A 34 34.21 -4.92 1.36
CA THR A 34 34.93 -4.33 0.23
C THR A 34 36.26 -3.70 0.69
N GLY A 35 36.25 -2.99 1.82
CA GLY A 35 37.46 -2.42 2.40
C GLY A 35 38.48 -3.49 2.82
N PHE A 36 38.00 -4.57 3.44
CA PHE A 36 38.85 -5.71 3.81
C PHE A 36 39.42 -6.41 2.58
N ALA A 37 38.59 -6.67 1.56
CA ALA A 37 39.01 -7.29 0.31
C ALA A 37 40.05 -6.43 -0.44
N MET A 38 39.87 -5.11 -0.47
CA MET A 38 40.84 -4.19 -1.07
C MET A 38 42.15 -4.16 -0.29
N SER A 39 42.09 -4.14 1.05
CA SER A 39 43.28 -4.18 1.90
C SER A 39 44.06 -5.49 1.70
N TRP A 40 43.36 -6.63 1.72
CA TRP A 40 43.90 -7.95 1.47
C TRP A 40 44.54 -8.06 0.08
N PHE A 41 43.86 -7.56 -0.96
CA PHE A 41 44.37 -7.54 -2.33
C PHE A 41 45.66 -6.71 -2.44
N TYR A 42 45.68 -5.52 -1.82
CA TYR A 42 46.86 -4.66 -1.80
C TYR A 42 48.06 -5.34 -1.13
N LEU A 43 47.83 -5.98 0.02
CA LEU A 43 48.90 -6.64 0.77
C LEU A 43 49.49 -7.86 0.07
N ILE A 44 48.74 -8.55 -0.78
CA ILE A 44 49.22 -9.76 -1.46
C ILE A 44 49.84 -9.44 -2.82
N TYR A 45 49.26 -8.50 -3.57
CA TYR A 45 49.65 -8.27 -4.97
C TYR A 45 50.56 -7.06 -5.17
N LEU A 46 50.62 -6.09 -4.25
CA LEU A 46 51.42 -4.86 -4.39
C LEU A 46 52.65 -4.81 -3.47
N ASP A 47 53.02 -5.93 -2.87
CA ASP A 47 53.90 -6.07 -1.68
C ASP A 47 55.41 -5.87 -1.89
N ASN A 48 55.85 -4.98 -2.79
CA ASN A 48 57.29 -4.70 -2.92
C ASN A 48 57.70 -3.23 -2.77
N ASN A 49 56.77 -2.27 -2.59
CA ASN A 49 57.11 -0.86 -2.37
C ASN A 49 56.04 -0.09 -1.57
N LEU A 50 55.50 -0.70 -0.51
CA LEU A 50 54.38 -0.17 0.28
C LEU A 50 54.77 0.96 1.27
N ILE A 51 55.59 1.91 0.82
CA ILE A 51 55.70 3.26 1.40
C ILE A 51 55.17 4.25 0.36
N VAL A 52 53.93 4.04 -0.09
CA VAL A 52 53.23 5.07 -0.85
C VAL A 52 52.63 6.02 0.17
N SER A 53 53.19 7.22 0.26
CA SER A 53 52.61 8.32 1.03
C SER A 53 51.15 8.47 0.64
N CYS A 54 50.26 8.12 1.56
CA CYS A 54 48.84 8.12 1.28
C CYS A 54 48.41 9.56 0.98
N ASN A 55 48.15 9.85 -0.29
CA ASN A 55 47.76 11.20 -0.69
C ASN A 55 46.37 11.48 -0.09
N THR A 56 46.36 12.23 1.01
CA THR A 56 45.14 12.57 1.76
C THR A 56 44.07 13.17 0.86
N ARG A 57 44.47 13.86 -0.21
CA ARG A 57 43.56 14.42 -1.21
C ARG A 57 42.78 13.34 -1.95
N VAL A 58 43.44 12.25 -2.33
CA VAL A 58 42.79 11.11 -3.00
C VAL A 58 41.80 10.44 -2.06
N LEU A 59 42.19 10.22 -0.79
CA LEU A 59 41.28 9.66 0.22
C LEU A 59 40.03 10.53 0.41
N VAL A 60 40.18 11.84 0.58
CA VAL A 60 39.04 12.75 0.76
C VAL A 60 38.10 12.72 -0.45
N VAL A 61 38.64 12.75 -1.67
CA VAL A 61 37.82 12.66 -2.90
C VAL A 61 37.05 11.33 -2.95
N LEU A 62 37.69 10.22 -2.61
CA LEU A 62 37.09 8.88 -2.62
C LEU A 62 35.99 8.77 -1.54
N THR A 63 36.22 9.32 -0.35
CA THR A 63 35.21 9.40 0.71
C THR A 63 33.99 10.21 0.29
N VAL A 64 34.20 11.39 -0.31
CA VAL A 64 33.10 12.25 -0.80
C VAL A 64 32.30 11.54 -1.89
N LEU A 65 32.98 10.86 -2.82
CA LEU A 65 32.32 10.09 -3.88
C LEU A 65 31.46 8.95 -3.31
N CYS A 66 31.99 8.21 -2.33
CA CYS A 66 31.23 7.15 -1.64
C CYS A 66 29.99 7.70 -0.93
N LEU A 67 30.11 8.81 -0.19
CA LEU A 67 28.97 9.45 0.46
C LEU A 67 27.91 9.92 -0.54
N PHE A 68 28.34 10.46 -1.68
CA PHE A 68 27.44 10.86 -2.76
C PHE A 68 26.68 9.66 -3.33
N LEU A 69 27.36 8.55 -3.61
CA LEU A 69 26.74 7.32 -4.12
C LEU A 69 25.75 6.72 -3.11
N ILE A 70 26.13 6.62 -1.83
CA ILE A 70 25.25 6.14 -0.75
C ILE A 70 23.99 6.99 -0.67
N THR A 71 24.15 8.32 -0.65
CA THR A 71 23.02 9.26 -0.61
C THR A 71 22.12 9.09 -1.84
N GLY A 72 22.71 8.93 -3.02
CA GLY A 72 21.99 8.67 -4.27
C GLY A 72 21.15 7.40 -4.20
N VAL A 73 21.71 6.31 -3.68
CA VAL A 73 21.00 5.02 -3.51
C VAL A 73 19.87 5.14 -2.49
N ILE A 74 20.09 5.81 -1.36
CA ILE A 74 19.05 6.04 -0.35
C ILE A 74 17.88 6.83 -0.95
N VAL A 75 18.16 7.92 -1.66
CA VAL A 75 17.12 8.73 -2.32
C VAL A 75 16.38 7.91 -3.38
N PHE A 76 17.10 7.13 -4.19
CA PHE A 76 16.50 6.29 -5.22
C PHE A 76 15.53 5.26 -4.61
N ILE A 77 15.95 4.58 -3.55
CA ILE A 77 15.13 3.58 -2.86
C ILE A 77 13.95 4.24 -2.18
N ALA A 78 14.14 5.35 -1.45
CA ALA A 78 13.04 6.08 -0.83
C ALA A 78 11.96 6.47 -1.86
N ARG A 79 12.37 6.89 -3.07
CA ARG A 79 11.44 7.17 -4.18
C ARG A 79 10.74 5.89 -4.66
N ARG A 80 11.43 4.77 -4.79
CA ARG A 80 10.81 3.48 -5.16
C ARG A 80 9.84 2.98 -4.08
N THR A 81 10.17 3.10 -2.81
CA THR A 81 9.29 2.68 -1.71
C THR A 81 7.98 3.48 -1.69
N THR A 82 7.94 4.72 -2.19
CA THR A 82 6.69 5.49 -2.28
C THR A 82 5.61 4.83 -3.12
N THR A 83 5.98 4.10 -4.19
CA THR A 83 5.02 3.42 -5.08
C THR A 83 4.42 2.16 -4.46
N ILE A 84 4.99 1.68 -3.34
CA ILE A 84 4.49 0.53 -2.58
C ILE A 84 3.74 1.02 -1.33
N ALA A 85 4.37 1.93 -0.59
CA ALA A 85 3.84 2.45 0.68
C ALA A 85 2.52 3.22 0.51
N GLY A 86 2.37 3.98 -0.58
CA GLY A 86 1.17 4.75 -0.87
C GLY A 86 -0.06 3.85 -1.06
N PRO A 87 -0.04 2.93 -2.03
CA PRO A 87 -1.12 1.98 -2.25
C PRO A 87 -1.44 1.12 -1.03
N LEU A 88 -0.41 0.65 -0.31
CA LEU A 88 -0.59 -0.18 0.88
C LEU A 88 -1.37 0.57 1.99
N LYS A 89 -1.02 1.84 2.23
CA LYS A 89 -1.76 2.67 3.19
C LYS A 89 -3.21 2.89 2.75
N LYS A 90 -3.42 3.15 1.45
CA LYS A 90 -4.77 3.30 0.88
C LYS A 90 -5.57 2.02 1.06
N LEU A 91 -4.98 0.86 0.79
CA LEU A 91 -5.60 -0.46 0.96
C LEU A 91 -6.02 -0.69 2.41
N GLN A 92 -5.13 -0.42 3.37
CA GLN A 92 -5.41 -0.57 4.80
C GLN A 92 -6.60 0.30 5.23
N THR A 93 -6.64 1.56 4.79
CA THR A 93 -7.76 2.46 5.07
C THR A 93 -9.06 1.95 4.45
N LEU A 94 -9.03 1.57 3.17
CA LEU A 94 -10.21 1.04 2.47
C LEU A 94 -10.74 -0.23 3.13
N MET A 95 -9.88 -1.19 3.46
CA MET A 95 -10.30 -2.41 4.14
C MET A 95 -10.87 -2.12 5.54
N SER A 96 -10.29 -1.17 6.27
CA SER A 96 -10.82 -0.76 7.57
C SER A 96 -12.18 -0.06 7.46
N GLU A 97 -12.41 0.73 6.41
CA GLU A 97 -13.71 1.36 6.14
C GLU A 97 -14.76 0.34 5.72
N MET A 98 -14.42 -0.58 4.80
CA MET A 98 -15.29 -1.68 4.39
C MET A 98 -15.66 -2.57 5.57
N ALA A 99 -14.70 -2.90 6.46
CA ALA A 99 -14.97 -3.66 7.68
C ALA A 99 -15.93 -2.95 8.65
N ARG A 100 -16.02 -1.61 8.58
CA ARG A 100 -17.00 -0.81 9.34
C ARG A 100 -18.33 -0.63 8.61
N GLY A 101 -18.54 -1.35 7.50
CA GLY A 101 -19.73 -1.24 6.66
C GLY A 101 -19.75 0.00 5.76
N ARG A 102 -18.68 0.80 5.72
CA ARG A 102 -18.57 1.97 4.84
C ARG A 102 -17.92 1.54 3.53
N VAL A 103 -18.77 1.12 2.60
CA VAL A 103 -18.34 0.69 1.27
C VAL A 103 -18.22 1.92 0.36
N PRO A 104 -17.11 2.10 -0.37
CA PRO A 104 -16.96 3.24 -1.26
C PRO A 104 -17.94 3.17 -2.44
N GLU A 105 -18.65 4.28 -2.71
CA GLU A 105 -19.56 4.40 -3.85
C GLU A 105 -18.85 4.41 -5.20
N LYS A 106 -17.58 4.84 -5.21
CA LYS A 106 -16.76 4.97 -6.41
C LYS A 106 -15.78 3.80 -6.52
N PRO A 107 -15.46 3.36 -7.75
CA PRO A 107 -14.49 2.30 -7.97
C PRO A 107 -13.12 2.69 -7.40
N ILE A 108 -12.51 1.73 -6.71
CA ILE A 108 -11.16 1.81 -6.18
C ILE A 108 -10.18 1.69 -7.34
N THR A 109 -9.40 2.76 -7.56
CA THR A 109 -8.32 2.78 -8.57
C THR A 109 -6.99 3.10 -7.89
N PHE A 110 -5.92 2.38 -8.23
CA PHE A 110 -4.54 2.75 -7.91
C PHE A 110 -3.94 3.55 -9.08
N ARG A 111 -2.72 4.05 -8.89
CA ARG A 111 -2.04 4.85 -9.91
C ARG A 111 -1.35 3.91 -10.91
N LYS A 112 -1.27 4.33 -12.17
CA LYS A 112 -0.45 3.65 -13.18
C LYS A 112 1.00 3.49 -12.69
N GLY A 113 1.47 2.25 -12.62
CA GLY A 113 2.82 1.88 -12.16
C GLY A 113 2.93 1.59 -10.66
N ASP A 114 1.82 1.60 -9.92
CA ASP A 114 1.77 1.04 -8.58
C ASP A 114 1.84 -0.49 -8.67
N TRP A 115 2.54 -1.11 -7.72
CA TRP A 115 2.76 -2.57 -7.72
C TRP A 115 1.48 -3.40 -7.52
N PHE A 116 0.42 -2.77 -7.01
CA PHE A 116 -0.80 -3.44 -6.61
C PHE A 116 -1.97 -3.16 -7.56
N SER A 117 -1.71 -2.78 -8.81
CA SER A 117 -2.76 -2.48 -9.79
C SER A 117 -3.67 -3.68 -10.08
N GLU A 118 -3.19 -4.90 -9.91
CA GLU A 118 -4.00 -6.12 -10.11
C GLU A 118 -5.09 -6.27 -9.03
N LEU A 119 -4.79 -5.84 -7.78
CA LEU A 119 -5.74 -5.88 -6.67
C LEU A 119 -6.92 -4.91 -6.86
N GLU A 120 -6.84 -3.95 -7.80
CA GLU A 120 -7.98 -3.07 -8.10
C GLU A 120 -9.21 -3.87 -8.49
N LYS A 121 -9.03 -4.90 -9.32
CA LYS A 121 -10.13 -5.70 -9.84
C LYS A 121 -10.82 -6.45 -8.71
N ASP A 122 -10.04 -7.12 -7.86
CA ASP A 122 -10.55 -7.94 -6.76
C ASP A 122 -11.22 -7.07 -5.70
N LEU A 123 -10.63 -5.91 -5.37
CA LEU A 123 -11.22 -4.97 -4.40
C LEU A 123 -12.53 -4.38 -4.90
N ASN A 124 -12.63 -4.08 -6.19
CA ASN A 124 -13.88 -3.59 -6.77
C ASN A 124 -14.95 -4.66 -6.78
N ALA A 125 -14.60 -5.92 -7.07
CA ALA A 125 -15.54 -7.04 -7.00
C ALA A 125 -16.07 -7.24 -5.57
N ILE A 126 -15.20 -7.17 -4.56
CA ILE A 126 -15.59 -7.24 -3.15
C ILE A 126 -16.51 -6.07 -2.78
N SER A 127 -16.13 -4.84 -3.15
CA SER A 127 -16.93 -3.64 -2.89
C SER A 127 -18.34 -3.77 -3.51
N GLN A 128 -18.43 -4.27 -4.75
CA GLN A 128 -19.69 -4.48 -5.43
C GLN A 128 -20.57 -5.53 -4.72
N SER A 129 -19.98 -6.66 -4.31
CA SER A 129 -20.71 -7.69 -3.56
C SER A 129 -21.23 -7.17 -2.22
N MET A 130 -20.42 -6.38 -1.49
CA MET A 130 -20.86 -5.78 -0.23
C MET A 130 -21.98 -4.75 -0.44
N ASN A 131 -21.91 -3.96 -1.52
CA ASN A 131 -22.97 -3.02 -1.88
C ASN A 131 -24.28 -3.74 -2.22
N GLN A 132 -24.21 -4.83 -2.98
CA GLN A 132 -25.39 -5.66 -3.29
C GLN A 132 -26.00 -6.25 -2.00
N ALA A 133 -25.17 -6.81 -1.12
CA ALA A 133 -25.65 -7.34 0.16
C ALA A 133 -26.30 -6.26 1.04
N ASN A 134 -25.74 -5.04 1.05
CA ASN A 134 -26.33 -3.92 1.78
C ASN A 134 -27.66 -3.45 1.17
N GLN A 135 -27.80 -3.48 -0.16
CA GLN A 135 -29.05 -3.14 -0.84
C GLN A 135 -30.15 -4.15 -0.53
N VAL A 136 -29.85 -5.46 -0.63
CA VAL A 136 -30.78 -6.54 -0.27
C VAL A 136 -31.24 -6.37 1.18
N ARG A 137 -30.31 -6.22 2.13
CA ARG A 137 -30.65 -6.00 3.55
C ARG A 137 -31.55 -4.79 3.77
N THR A 138 -31.27 -3.68 3.09
CA THR A 138 -32.07 -2.46 3.22
C THR A 138 -33.47 -2.66 2.65
N HIS A 139 -33.57 -3.31 1.48
CA HIS A 139 -34.85 -3.66 0.87
C HIS A 139 -35.66 -4.61 1.75
N THR A 140 -35.06 -5.72 2.23
CA THR A 140 -35.70 -6.67 3.15
C THR A 140 -36.20 -5.97 4.41
N ARG A 141 -35.41 -5.07 4.98
CA ARG A 141 -35.80 -4.30 6.18
C ARG A 141 -36.99 -3.38 5.89
N GLN A 142 -36.98 -2.65 4.77
CA GLN A 142 -38.10 -1.79 4.37
C GLN A 142 -39.37 -2.60 4.13
N THR A 143 -39.26 -3.77 3.50
CA THR A 143 -40.38 -4.69 3.27
C THR A 143 -40.95 -5.22 4.60
N LEU A 144 -40.09 -5.60 5.55
CA LEU A 144 -40.50 -6.00 6.90
C LEU A 144 -41.18 -4.87 7.67
N GLU A 145 -40.66 -3.64 7.57
CA GLU A 145 -41.26 -2.47 8.23
C GLU A 145 -42.65 -2.16 7.65
N ARG A 146 -42.83 -2.23 6.32
CA ARG A 146 -44.15 -2.13 5.69
C ARG A 146 -45.10 -3.23 6.13
N PHE A 147 -44.63 -4.48 6.16
CA PHE A 147 -45.43 -5.61 6.63
C PHE A 147 -45.89 -5.46 8.08
N LYS A 148 -45.04 -4.89 8.94
CA LYS A 148 -45.42 -4.59 10.32
C LYS A 148 -46.53 -3.53 10.37
N GLU A 149 -46.43 -2.48 9.57
CA GLU A 149 -47.41 -1.39 9.48
C GLU A 149 -48.77 -1.89 8.95
N ASP A 150 -48.76 -2.75 7.94
CA ASP A 150 -49.97 -3.38 7.38
C ASP A 150 -50.68 -4.28 8.42
N MET A 151 -49.91 -5.01 9.24
CA MET A 151 -50.46 -5.82 10.33
C MET A 151 -51.04 -4.96 11.47
N GLU A 152 -50.42 -3.83 11.79
CA GLU A 152 -50.91 -2.90 12.82
C GLU A 152 -52.17 -2.13 12.38
N THR A 153 -52.34 -1.89 11.07
CA THR A 153 -53.49 -1.18 10.51
C THR A 153 -54.71 -2.07 10.20
N GLY A 154 -54.60 -3.39 10.38
CA GLY A 154 -55.75 -4.31 10.31
C GLY A 154 -56.31 -4.52 8.89
N GLN A 155 -55.55 -4.23 7.84
CA GLN A 155 -55.94 -4.57 6.47
C GLN A 155 -55.96 -6.11 6.30
N GLU A 156 -56.96 -6.61 5.57
CA GLU A 156 -57.21 -8.02 5.36
C GLU A 156 -56.01 -8.68 4.65
N ILE A 157 -55.25 -9.45 5.42
CA ILE A 157 -53.97 -10.02 5.01
C ILE A 157 -54.21 -11.16 4.00
N GLN A 158 -53.91 -10.93 2.72
CA GLN A 158 -53.89 -12.00 1.71
C GLN A 158 -52.71 -12.95 1.97
N GLY A 159 -52.89 -13.92 2.86
CA GLY A 159 -51.83 -14.83 3.34
C GLY A 159 -51.00 -15.50 2.23
N GLU A 160 -51.56 -15.75 1.04
CA GLU A 160 -50.82 -16.31 -0.10
C GLU A 160 -49.78 -15.34 -0.68
N ALA A 161 -50.09 -14.05 -0.80
CA ALA A 161 -49.16 -13.04 -1.29
C ALA A 161 -47.96 -12.86 -0.33
N TYR A 162 -48.20 -13.00 0.97
CA TYR A 162 -47.15 -12.92 1.99
C TYR A 162 -46.21 -14.12 1.95
N ILE A 163 -46.74 -15.33 1.82
CA ILE A 163 -45.93 -16.55 1.67
C ILE A 163 -45.05 -16.44 0.42
N GLN A 164 -45.62 -15.94 -0.70
CA GLN A 164 -44.86 -15.75 -1.94
C GLN A 164 -43.74 -14.71 -1.81
N THR A 165 -43.98 -13.64 -1.06
CA THR A 165 -42.98 -12.59 -0.84
C THR A 165 -41.85 -13.07 0.08
N ILE A 166 -42.17 -13.86 1.11
CA ILE A 166 -41.18 -14.50 1.99
C ILE A 166 -40.38 -15.55 1.22
N ASP A 167 -41.03 -16.36 0.38
CA ASP A 167 -40.37 -17.40 -0.42
C ASP A 167 -39.41 -16.79 -1.47
N ASN A 168 -39.77 -15.65 -2.06
CA ASN A 168 -38.88 -14.89 -2.93
C ASN A 168 -37.71 -14.24 -2.16
N LEU A 169 -37.95 -13.72 -0.95
CA LEU A 169 -36.89 -13.19 -0.07
C LEU A 169 -35.89 -14.27 0.36
N ILE A 170 -36.35 -15.50 0.60
CA ILE A 170 -35.50 -16.65 0.92
C ILE A 170 -34.67 -17.07 -0.29
N LYS A 171 -35.19 -16.95 -1.52
CA LYS A 171 -34.46 -17.27 -2.75
C LYS A 171 -33.41 -16.22 -3.16
N GLU A 172 -33.56 -14.97 -2.72
CA GLU A 172 -32.58 -13.89 -2.98
C GLU A 172 -31.42 -13.83 -1.96
N LEU A 173 -31.51 -14.55 -0.85
CA LEU A 173 -30.48 -14.68 0.20
C LEU A 173 -29.43 -15.74 -0.15
#